data_AF-A0A9E5SXT7-F1
#
_entry.id   AF-A0A9E5SXT7-F1
#
_cell.length_a   1.000
_cell.length_b   1.000
_cell.length_c   1.000
_cell.angle_alpha   90.00
_cell.angle_beta   90.00
_cell.angle_gamma   90.00
#
_symmetry.space_group_name_H-M   'P 1'
#
loop_
_entity.id
_entity.type
_entity.pdbx_description
1 polymer ?
#
loop_
_entity_poly.entity_id
_entity_poly.type
_entity_poly.pdbx_seq_one_letter_code
_entity_poly.pdbx_strand_id
1 'polypeptide(L)' 'IAKKAIKRAFQNQIDGKGYSIIEIVSTCPTNWGLSPVEALQWLRDNMLPYYPLGVYKDKYPQEGSEV' A
#
# COMPACT_ATOMS: atom_id res chain seq x y z
N ILE A 1 -6.07 -4.03 2.22
CA ILE A 1 -4.60 -4.13 2.46
C ILE A 1 -4.00 -2.93 3.20
N ALA A 2 -4.14 -1.67 2.73
CA ALA A 2 -3.42 -0.51 3.27
C ALA A 2 -3.62 -0.28 4.77
N LYS A 3 -4.88 -0.29 5.25
CA LYS A 3 -5.20 -0.16 6.69
C LYS A 3 -4.49 -1.22 7.55
N LYS A 4 -4.44 -2.48 7.08
CA LYS A 4 -3.78 -3.59 7.79
C LYS A 4 -2.26 -3.34 7.85
N ALA A 5 -1.65 -2.93 6.74
CA ALA A 5 -0.22 -2.61 6.67
C ALA A 5 0.15 -1.44 7.60
N ILE A 6 -0.63 -0.35 7.58
CA ILE A 6 -0.38 0.83 8.44
C ILE A 6 -0.50 0.47 9.93
N LYS A 7 -1.56 -0.24 10.32
CA LYS A 7 -1.72 -0.72 11.71
C LYS A 7 -0.52 -1.58 12.12
N ARG A 8 -0.08 -2.48 11.23
CA ARG A 8 1.07 -3.36 11.48
C ARG A 8 2.38 -2.59 11.64
N ALA A 9 2.64 -1.56 10.83
CA ALA A 9 3.84 -0.74 10.97
C ALA A 9 3.90 -0.05 12.33
N PHE A 10 2.78 0.50 12.81
CA PHE A 10 2.72 1.07 14.15
C PHE A 10 2.90 0.00 15.23
N GLN A 11 2.29 -1.17 15.07
CA GLN A 11 2.48 -2.27 16.02
C GLN A 11 3.95 -2.73 16.07
N ASN A 12 4.64 -2.82 14.92
CA ASN A 12 6.06 -3.15 14.88
C ASN A 12 6.91 -2.14 15.67
N GLN A 13 6.58 -0.85 15.59
CA GLN A 13 7.28 0.17 16.35
C GLN A 13 7.03 0.02 17.87
N ILE A 14 5.78 -0.24 18.27
CA ILE A 14 5.42 -0.47 19.68
C ILE A 14 6.13 -1.70 20.24
N ASP A 15 6.21 -2.77 19.46
CA ASP A 15 6.82 -4.05 19.85
C ASP A 15 8.36 -4.02 19.80
N GLY A 16 8.99 -2.89 19.45
CA GLY A 16 10.44 -2.79 19.31
C GLY A 16 11.01 -3.60 18.13
N LYS A 17 10.18 -3.95 17.14
CA LYS A 17 10.58 -4.73 15.94
C LYS A 17 11.30 -3.90 14.88
N GLY A 18 11.54 -2.63 15.17
CA GLY A 18 12.28 -1.70 14.32
C GLY A 18 11.40 -0.94 13.33
N TYR A 19 12.02 -0.50 12.24
CA TYR A 19 11.42 0.40 11.26
C TYR A 19 10.58 -0.35 10.22
N SER A 20 9.47 0.26 9.80
CA SER A 20 8.60 -0.24 8.73
C SER A 20 8.45 0.83 7.64
N ILE A 21 8.57 0.43 6.37
CA ILE A 21 8.31 1.27 5.19
C ILE A 21 7.02 0.80 4.55
N ILE A 22 6.15 1.75 4.19
CA ILE A 22 4.93 1.48 3.44
C ILE A 22 4.88 2.44 2.27
N GLU A 23 4.83 1.88 1.05
CA GLU A 23 4.58 2.63 -0.17
C GLU A 23 3.08 2.53 -0.51
N ILE A 24 2.46 3.67 -0.84
CA ILE A 24 1.03 3.77 -1.14
C ILE A 24 0.87 4.35 -2.55
N VAL A 25 0.24 3.58 -3.43
CA VAL A 25 -0.16 4.09 -4.74
C VAL A 25 -1.42 4.95 -4.56
N SER A 26 -1.31 6.23 -4.89
CA SER A 26 -2.40 7.21 -4.78
C SER A 26 -2.42 8.09 -6.03
N THR A 27 -3.61 8.34 -6.58
CA THR A 27 -3.79 9.27 -7.70
C THR A 27 -4.13 10.67 -7.20
N CYS A 28 -3.53 11.68 -7.81
CA CYS A 28 -4.03 13.05 -7.74
C CYS A 28 -4.89 13.32 -8.99
N PRO A 29 -6.24 13.28 -8.90
CA PRO A 29 -7.10 13.38 -10.08
C PRO A 29 -6.96 14.72 -10.82
N THR A 30 -6.59 15.79 -10.10
CA THR A 30 -6.49 17.15 -10.62
C THR A 30 -5.54 17.29 -11.81
N ASN A 31 -4.36 16.65 -11.75
CA ASN A 31 -3.36 16.82 -12.79
C ASN A 31 -3.64 15.97 -14.05
N TRP A 32 -4.56 15.02 -13.95
CA TRP A 32 -4.92 14.11 -15.05
C TRP A 32 -6.24 14.49 -15.73
N GLY A 33 -6.91 15.53 -15.24
CA GLY A 33 -8.20 15.98 -15.78
C GLY A 33 -9.31 14.94 -15.63
N LEU A 34 -9.18 14.01 -14.67
CA LEU A 34 -10.14 12.94 -14.39
C LEU A 34 -10.98 13.29 -13.16
N SER A 35 -12.22 12.81 -13.12
CA SER A 35 -12.95 12.80 -11.85
C SER A 35 -12.28 11.86 -10.84
N PRO A 36 -12.50 12.03 -9.52
CA PRO A 36 -11.91 11.15 -8.52
C PRO A 36 -12.22 9.66 -8.73
N VAL A 37 -13.43 9.33 -9.21
CA VAL A 37 -13.84 7.93 -9.44
C VAL A 37 -13.13 7.35 -10.66
N GLU A 38 -13.03 8.11 -11.75
CA GLU A 38 -12.33 7.69 -12.96
C GLU A 38 -10.83 7.53 -12.72
N ALA A 39 -10.22 8.42 -11.94
CA ALA A 39 -8.81 8.31 -11.57
C ALA A 39 -8.52 7.02 -10.78
N LEU A 40 -9.41 6.63 -9.86
CA LEU A 40 -9.29 5.37 -9.13
C LEU A 40 -9.41 4.16 -10.07
N GLN A 41 -10.29 4.22 -11.07
CA GLN A 41 -10.41 3.15 -12.05
C GLN A 41 -9.16 3.06 -12.92
N TRP A 42 -8.68 4.21 -13.43
CA TRP A 42 -7.45 4.28 -14.22
C TRP A 42 -6.24 3.73 -13.46
N LEU A 43 -6.11 4.02 -12.16
CA LEU A 43 -5.07 3.45 -11.30
C LEU A 43 -5.14 1.93 -11.26
N ARG A 44 -6.34 1.35 -11.14
CA ARG A 44 -6.50 -0.11 -11.09
C ARG A 44 -6.05 -0.77 -12.39
N ASP A 45 -6.43 -0.17 -13.51
CA ASP A 45 -6.24 -0.77 -14.83
C ASP A 45 -4.81 -0.53 -15.37
N ASN A 46 -4.19 0.59 -15.02
CA ASN A 46 -2.91 1.02 -15.63
C ASN A 46 -1.74 1.05 -14.64
N MET A 47 -1.96 1.50 -13.39
CA MET A 47 -0.86 1.64 -12.42
C MET A 47 -0.59 0.36 -11.63
N LEU A 48 -1.63 -0.34 -11.15
CA LEU A 48 -1.42 -1.56 -10.33
C LEU A 48 -0.66 -2.67 -11.07
N PRO A 49 -0.83 -2.88 -12.39
CA PRO A 49 0.01 -3.83 -13.13
C PRO A 49 1.49 -3.44 -13.16
N TYR A 50 1.79 -2.14 -13.16
CA TYR A 50 3.16 -1.62 -13.17
C TYR A 50 3.76 -1.54 -11.76
N TYR A 51 2.95 -1.24 -10.75
CA TYR A 51 3.30 -1.17 -9.33
C TYR A 51 2.57 -2.28 -8.56
N PRO A 52 3.06 -3.54 -8.66
CA PRO A 52 2.41 -4.65 -8.00
C PRO A 52 2.39 -4.44 -6.48
N LEU A 53 1.23 -4.71 -5.90
CA LEU A 53 1.05 -4.66 -4.46
C LEU A 53 1.74 -5.87 -3.85
N GLY A 54 2.30 -5.73 -2.66
CA GLY A 54 3.09 -6.79 -2.08
C GLY A 54 3.75 -6.44 -0.75
N VAL A 55 4.13 -7.48 -0.03
CA VAL A 55 5.14 -7.38 1.04
C VAL A 55 6.48 -7.79 0.43
N TYR A 56 7.35 -6.82 0.19
CA TYR A 56 8.65 -7.06 -0.44
C TYR A 56 9.71 -7.57 0.54
N LYS A 57 9.59 -7.24 1.83
CA LYS A 57 10.53 -7.65 2.87
C LYS A 57 9.84 -7.74 4.21
N ASP A 58 10.02 -8.87 4.88
CA ASP A 58 9.42 -9.11 6.19
C ASP A 58 10.32 -10.02 7.05
N LYS A 59 10.73 -9.53 8.21
CA LYS A 59 11.51 -10.32 9.19
C LYS A 59 10.61 -11.04 10.20
N TYR A 60 9.35 -10.64 10.30
CA TYR A 60 8.39 -11.13 11.28
C TYR A 60 7.06 -11.45 10.59
N PRO A 61 7.04 -12.43 9.66
CA PRO A 61 5.85 -12.79 8.92
C PRO A 61 4.70 -13.11 9.89
N GLN A 62 3.52 -12.60 9.56
CA GLN A 62 2.30 -12.79 10.34
C GLN A 62 1.38 -13.69 9.55
N GLU A 63 0.59 -14.53 10.22
CA GLU A 63 -0.40 -15.37 9.56
C GLU A 63 -1.39 -14.47 8.74
N GLY A 64 -1.48 -14.73 7.43
CA GLY A 64 -2.22 -13.89 6.48
C GLY A 64 -1.51 -12.61 6.01
N SER A 65 -0.17 -12.59 6.00
CA SER A 65 0.65 -11.55 5.35
C SER A 65 0.85 -11.73 3.85
N GLU A 66 0.19 -12.72 3.24
CA GLU A 66 0.11 -12.85 1.79
C GLU A 66 -0.74 -11.72 1.21
N VAL A 67 -0.35 -11.31 0.01
CA VAL A 67 -0.89 -10.14 -0.69
C VAL A 67 -2.33 -10.36 -1.13
#